data_AF-A0AAW2D096-F1
#
_entry.id   AF-A0AAW2D096-F1
#
_cell.length_a   1.000
_cell.length_b   1.000
_cell.length_c   1.000
_cell.angle_alpha   90.00
_cell.angle_beta   90.00
_cell.angle_gamma   90.00
#
_symmetry.space_group_name_H-M   'P 1'
#
loop_
_entity.id
_entity.type
_entity.pdbx_description
1 polymer ?
#
loop_
_entity_poly.entity_id
_entity_poly.type
_entity_poly.pdbx_seq_one_letter_code
_entity_poly.pdbx_strand_id
1 'polypeptide(L)'
;MHYGEVFGFNKVLYTVFEVNETSYEKCIVQDFIKNITKGGRDVFELTEAKKYYFICKDYCFGGMKVAINVQDIPAPAPAPDINASPSNHSIQVTPVMVLAIAMIWAFLFKHY
;
A
#
# COMPACT_ATOMS: atom_id res chain seq x y z
N MET A 1 -2.05 13.59 2.86
CA MET A 1 -1.37 12.33 2.49
C MET A 1 -1.46 12.23 0.98
N HIS A 2 -0.33 12.16 0.28
CA HIS A 2 -0.30 11.99 -1.18
C HIS A 2 -0.08 10.53 -1.48
N TYR A 3 -1.08 9.84 -2.01
CA TYR A 3 -0.95 8.48 -2.50
C TYR A 3 -0.56 8.54 -3.97
N GLY A 4 0.35 7.69 -4.41
CA GLY A 4 0.77 7.62 -5.80
C GLY A 4 0.82 6.18 -6.27
N GLU A 5 0.43 5.95 -7.52
CA GLU A 5 0.50 4.64 -8.19
C GLU A 5 1.69 4.61 -9.15
N VAL A 6 2.41 3.49 -9.20
CA VAL A 6 3.57 3.32 -10.08
C VAL A 6 3.22 2.40 -11.25
N PHE A 7 3.30 2.92 -12.48
CA PHE A 7 3.11 2.14 -13.70
C PHE A 7 4.45 1.72 -14.29
N GLY A 8 4.80 0.43 -14.12
CA GLY A 8 6.00 -0.18 -14.69
C GLY A 8 5.73 -0.95 -15.99
N PHE A 9 6.35 -0.57 -17.10
CA PHE A 9 6.20 -1.20 -18.42
C PHE A 9 7.32 -0.80 -19.40
N ASN A 10 7.51 -1.54 -20.48
CA ASN A 10 8.38 -1.11 -21.58
C ASN A 10 7.69 -0.02 -22.41
N LYS A 11 8.12 1.23 -22.27
CA LYS A 11 7.51 2.39 -22.95
C LYS A 11 7.59 2.37 -24.48
N VAL A 12 8.43 1.52 -25.07
CA VAL A 12 8.49 1.34 -26.53
C VAL A 12 7.32 0.49 -27.02
N LEU A 13 6.80 -0.39 -26.16
CA LEU A 13 5.74 -1.35 -26.49
C LEU A 13 4.37 -0.94 -25.98
N TYR A 14 4.30 -0.20 -24.87
CA TYR A 14 3.06 0.09 -24.16
C TYR A 14 2.94 1.56 -23.80
N THR A 15 1.71 2.07 -23.85
CA THR A 15 1.35 3.44 -23.43
C THR A 15 0.12 3.38 -22.55
N VAL A 16 0.16 4.09 -21.42
CA VAL A 16 -0.89 4.12 -20.39
C VAL A 16 -1.57 5.49 -20.40
N PHE A 17 -2.90 5.47 -20.45
CA PHE A 17 -3.74 6.66 -20.43
C PHE A 17 -4.71 6.59 -19.25
N GLU A 18 -4.92 7.73 -18.59
CA GLU A 18 -6.08 7.97 -17.74
C GLU A 18 -7.28 8.30 -18.63
N VAL A 19 -8.42 7.68 -18.38
CA VAL A 19 -9.65 7.82 -19.16
C VAL A 19 -10.88 7.91 -18.25
N ASN A 20 -12.05 8.21 -18.82
CA ASN A 20 -13.32 8.08 -18.10
C ASN A 20 -13.81 6.62 -18.08
N GLU A 21 -14.88 6.35 -17.32
CA GLU A 21 -15.46 5.01 -17.15
C GLU A 21 -15.93 4.38 -18.47
N THR A 22 -16.67 5.12 -19.30
CA THR A 22 -17.16 4.64 -20.59
C THR A 22 -16.00 4.22 -21.52
N SER A 23 -14.94 5.02 -21.55
CA SER A 23 -13.72 4.76 -22.32
C SER A 23 -12.93 3.59 -21.75
N TYR A 24 -12.95 3.38 -20.43
CA TYR A 24 -12.36 2.22 -19.78
C TYR A 24 -13.10 0.92 -20.11
N GLU A 25 -14.42 0.94 -20.17
CA GLU A 25 -15.24 -0.21 -20.55
C GLU A 25 -15.05 -0.60 -22.02
N LYS A 26 -15.07 0.41 -22.89
CA LYS A 26 -15.01 0.23 -24.35
C LYS A 26 -13.59 0.26 -24.92
N CYS A 27 -12.58 0.45 -24.07
CA CYS A 27 -11.18 0.58 -24.46
C CYS A 27 -10.92 1.69 -25.51
N ILE A 28 -11.52 2.87 -25.30
CA ILE A 28 -11.39 4.03 -26.20
C ILE A 28 -10.32 4.98 -25.66
N VAL A 29 -9.37 5.38 -26.51
CA VAL A 29 -8.29 6.32 -26.14
C VAL A 29 -8.50 7.72 -26.74
N GLN A 30 -9.44 7.91 -27.67
CA GLN A 30 -9.58 9.17 -28.42
C GLN A 30 -9.71 10.42 -27.51
N ASP A 31 -10.48 10.29 -26.44
CA ASP A 31 -10.76 11.36 -25.47
C ASP A 31 -10.13 11.05 -24.10
N PHE A 32 -8.84 10.68 -24.10
CA PHE A 32 -8.12 10.42 -22.87
C PHE A 32 -8.03 11.69 -22.00
N ILE A 33 -8.10 11.52 -20.69
CA ILE A 33 -7.97 12.60 -19.71
C ILE A 33 -6.50 13.01 -19.61
N LYS A 34 -5.61 12.02 -19.48
CA LYS A 34 -4.17 12.27 -19.36
C LYS A 34 -3.33 11.13 -19.93
N ASN A 35 -2.27 11.49 -20.66
CA ASN A 35 -1.23 10.53 -21.02
C ASN A 35 -0.26 10.38 -19.85
N ILE A 36 -0.16 9.17 -19.30
CA ILE A 36 0.65 8.89 -18.11
C ILE A 36 2.08 8.49 -18.50
N THR A 37 2.27 7.93 -19.69
CA THR A 37 3.56 7.40 -20.14
C THR A 37 4.59 8.50 -20.35
N LYS A 38 5.72 8.36 -19.65
CA LYS A 38 6.94 9.15 -19.85
C LYS A 38 8.14 8.21 -20.00
N GLY A 39 8.49 7.52 -18.92
CA GLY A 39 9.68 6.67 -18.82
C GLY A 39 9.41 5.17 -18.83
N GLY A 40 8.18 4.72 -18.52
CA GLY A 40 7.88 3.30 -18.31
C GLY A 40 8.08 2.83 -16.87
N ARG A 41 8.34 3.75 -15.95
CA ARG A 41 8.20 3.56 -14.50
C ARG A 41 7.63 4.85 -13.93
N ASP A 42 6.43 5.14 -14.38
CA ASP A 42 5.83 6.46 -14.21
C ASP A 42 4.97 6.49 -12.95
N VAL A 43 5.20 7.49 -12.09
CA VAL A 43 4.40 7.72 -10.89
C VAL A 43 3.23 8.65 -11.24
N PHE A 44 2.02 8.24 -10.88
CA PHE A 44 0.82 9.05 -10.96
C PHE A 44 0.34 9.42 -9.56
N GLU A 45 0.21 10.71 -9.29
CA GLU A 45 -0.31 11.21 -8.01
C GLU A 45 -1.84 11.14 -7.97
N LEU A 46 -2.37 10.45 -6.98
CA LEU A 46 -3.80 10.32 -6.70
C LEU A 46 -4.21 11.41 -5.70
N THR A 47 -4.68 12.54 -6.24
CA THR A 47 -4.93 13.76 -5.46
C THR A 47 -6.36 13.91 -4.96
N GLU A 48 -7.31 13.13 -5.49
CA GLU A 48 -8.74 13.24 -5.17
C GLU A 48 -9.30 11.88 -4.76
N ALA A 49 -10.24 11.89 -3.81
CA ALA A 49 -11.02 10.70 -3.46
C ALA A 49 -12.07 10.42 -4.56
N LYS A 50 -11.63 9.72 -5.60
CA LYS A 50 -12.48 9.27 -6.70
C LYS A 50 -11.98 7.95 -7.29
N LYS A 51 -12.76 7.41 -8.22
CA LYS A 51 -12.33 6.29 -9.04
C LYS A 51 -11.58 6.79 -10.28
N TYR A 52 -10.33 6.38 -10.40
CA TYR A 52 -9.48 6.61 -11.57
C TYR A 52 -9.49 5.38 -12.47
N TYR A 53 -9.44 5.59 -13.78
CA TYR A 53 -9.42 4.51 -14.75
C TYR A 53 -8.22 4.65 -15.67
N PHE A 54 -7.44 3.58 -15.80
CA PHE A 54 -6.25 3.55 -16.63
C PHE A 54 -6.33 2.40 -17.63
N ILE A 55 -5.95 2.66 -18.88
CA ILE A 55 -5.92 1.67 -19.96
C ILE A 55 -4.61 1.72 -20.72
N CYS A 56 -4.16 0.56 -21.21
CA CYS A 56 -3.15 0.49 -22.27
C CYS A 56 -3.84 0.51 -23.64
N LYS A 57 -3.39 1.37 -24.56
CA LYS A 57 -4.03 1.53 -25.88
C LYS A 57 -4.24 0.21 -26.63
N ASP A 58 -3.18 -0.56 -26.81
CA ASP A 58 -3.23 -1.73 -27.70
C ASP A 58 -3.67 -3.04 -27.01
N TYR A 59 -3.70 -3.06 -25.67
CA TYR A 59 -3.93 -4.29 -24.88
C TYR A 59 -5.04 -4.16 -23.84
N CYS A 60 -5.88 -3.13 -23.93
CA CYS A 60 -6.98 -2.92 -22.99
C CYS A 60 -7.98 -4.11 -22.97
N PHE A 61 -8.42 -4.59 -24.15
CA PHE A 61 -9.28 -5.78 -24.22
C PHE A 61 -8.57 -7.07 -23.81
N GLY A 62 -7.23 -7.08 -23.86
CA GLY A 62 -6.40 -8.15 -23.32
C GLY A 62 -6.24 -8.10 -21.80
N GLY A 63 -6.91 -7.16 -21.11
CA GLY A 63 -6.89 -7.04 -19.66
C GLY A 63 -5.86 -6.04 -19.12
N MET A 64 -5.08 -5.36 -19.97
CA MET A 64 -4.18 -4.29 -19.52
C MET A 64 -4.94 -2.99 -19.25
N LYS A 65 -5.75 -3.03 -18.19
CA LYS A 65 -6.50 -1.90 -17.66
C LYS A 65 -6.70 -2.05 -16.14
N VAL A 66 -6.70 -0.94 -15.40
CA VAL A 66 -6.89 -0.94 -13.94
C VAL A 66 -7.82 0.20 -13.53
N ALA A 67 -8.70 -0.06 -12.57
CA ALA A 67 -9.53 0.94 -11.93
C ALA A 67 -9.10 1.07 -10.47
N ILE A 68 -8.76 2.29 -10.04
CA ILE A 68 -8.27 2.57 -8.69
C ILE A 68 -9.32 3.40 -7.98
N ASN A 69 -9.86 2.90 -6.87
CA ASN A 69 -10.84 3.62 -6.06
C ASN A 69 -10.15 4.27 -4.86
N VAL A 70 -9.98 5.59 -4.90
CA VAL A 70 -9.38 6.37 -3.83
C VAL A 70 -10.48 6.88 -2.91
N GLN A 71 -10.33 6.66 -1.61
CA GLN A 71 -11.28 7.08 -0.59
C GLN A 71 -10.59 7.95 0.44
N ASP A 72 -11.31 8.95 0.95
CA ASP A 72 -10.85 9.70 2.11
C ASP A 72 -10.92 8.80 3.34
N ILE A 73 -9.79 8.68 4.04
CA ILE A 73 -9.77 8.00 5.33
C ILE A 73 -10.14 9.04 6.39
N PRO A 74 -11.20 8.83 7.18
CA PRO A 74 -11.52 9.72 8.30
C PRO A 74 -10.31 9.84 9.23
N ALA A 75 -10.05 11.05 9.73
CA ALA A 75 -9.02 11.24 10.73
C ALA A 75 -9.29 10.33 11.94
N PRO A 76 -8.27 9.71 12.55
CA PRO A 76 -8.45 8.95 13.79
C PRO A 76 -9.14 9.82 14.83
N ALA A 77 -10.08 9.24 15.58
CA ALA A 77 -10.70 9.93 16.71
C ALA A 77 -9.59 10.43 17.66
N PRO A 78 -9.74 11.61 18.28
CA PRO A 78 -8.80 12.09 19.28
C PRO A 78 -8.55 11.01 20.33
N ALA A 79 -7.29 10.79 20.70
CA ALA A 79 -6.97 9.90 21.81
C ALA A 79 -7.67 10.43 23.08
N PRO A 80 -8.27 9.55 23.91
CA PRO A 80 -8.82 9.98 25.19
C PRO A 80 -7.72 10.64 26.03
N ASP A 81 -8.03 11.77 26.66
CA ASP A 81 -7.13 12.47 27.59
C ASP A 81 -6.78 11.52 28.74
N ILE A 82 -5.56 10.97 28.73
CA ILE A 82 -5.02 10.25 29.89
C ILE A 82 -4.57 11.32 30.89
N ASN A 83 -5.47 11.68 31.81
CA ASN A 83 -5.08 12.32 33.06
C ASN A 83 -4.15 11.34 33.79
N ALA A 84 -2.84 11.55 33.67
CA ALA A 84 -1.82 10.71 34.27
C ALA A 84 -1.93 10.79 35.81
N SER A 85 -2.67 9.85 36.40
CA SER A 85 -2.42 9.43 37.77
C SER A 85 -1.33 8.34 37.73
N PRO A 86 -0.27 8.43 38.54
CA PRO A 86 0.78 7.43 38.54
C PRO A 86 0.24 6.12 39.14
N SER A 87 -0.07 5.14 38.29
CA SER A 87 -0.31 3.77 38.73
C SER A 87 1.03 3.07 38.92
N ASN A 88 1.38 2.74 40.16
CA ASN A 88 2.51 1.89 40.51
C ASN A 88 2.31 0.48 39.92
N HIS A 89 2.83 0.24 38.72
CA HIS A 89 2.96 -1.12 38.19
C HIS A 89 4.22 -1.76 38.78
N SER A 90 4.02 -2.61 39.80
CA SER A 90 5.07 -3.52 40.25
C SER A 90 5.29 -4.60 39.18
N ILE A 91 6.52 -4.69 38.68
CA ILE A 91 6.95 -5.77 37.78
C ILE A 91 7.05 -7.04 38.63
N GLN A 92 6.00 -7.87 38.60
CA GLN A 92 6.03 -9.21 39.19
C GLN A 92 6.75 -10.15 38.22
N VAL A 93 8.06 -10.32 38.41
CA VAL A 93 8.86 -11.31 37.67
C VAL A 93 8.43 -12.70 38.15
N THR A 94 7.71 -13.45 37.32
CA THR A 94 7.31 -14.83 37.65
C THR A 94 8.50 -15.79 37.50
N PRO A 95 8.72 -16.75 38.43
CA PRO A 95 9.93 -17.58 38.51
C PRO A 95 10.07 -18.61 37.37
N VAL A 96 9.08 -18.71 36.48
CA VAL A 96 9.05 -19.72 35.40
C VAL A 96 10.06 -19.40 34.29
N MET A 97 10.34 -18.12 34.03
CA MET A 97 11.25 -17.69 32.95
C MET A 97 12.74 -17.96 33.27
N VAL A 98 13.14 -17.99 34.54
CA VAL A 98 14.55 -18.16 34.94
C VAL A 98 15.01 -19.62 34.75
N LEU A 99 14.12 -20.59 34.92
CA LEU A 99 14.44 -22.01 34.81
C LEU A 99 14.65 -22.46 33.36
N ALA A 100 13.95 -21.87 32.40
CA ALA A 100 14.08 -22.22 30.99
C ALA A 100 15.46 -21.84 30.41
N ILE A 101 16.04 -20.72 30.86
CA ILE A 101 17.34 -20.23 30.37
C ILE A 101 18.47 -21.12 30.91
N ALA A 102 18.41 -21.55 32.18
CA ALA A 102 19.41 -22.42 32.78
C ALA A 102 19.50 -23.81 32.12
N MET A 103 18.35 -24.37 31.69
CA MET A 103 18.33 -25.67 31.01
C MET A 103 18.98 -25.60 29.62
N ILE A 104 18.75 -24.52 28.87
CA ILE A 104 19.35 -24.33 27.53
C ILE A 104 20.88 -24.26 27.62
N TRP A 105 21.40 -23.56 28.63
CA TRP A 105 22.85 -23.43 28.83
C TRP A 105 23.51 -24.75 29.27
N ALA A 106 22.84 -25.54 30.11
CA ALA A 106 23.34 -26.85 30.54
C ALA A 106 23.40 -27.87 29.38
N PHE A 107 22.47 -27.80 28.42
CA PHE A 107 22.51 -28.64 27.22
C PHE A 107 23.63 -28.25 26.25
N LEU A 108 23.88 -26.95 26.06
CA LEU A 108 24.92 -26.46 25.15
C LEU A 108 26.35 -26.73 25.66
N PHE A 109 26.59 -26.65 26.97
CA PHE A 109 27.91 -26.92 27.56
C PHE A 109 28.28 -28.40 27.65
N LYS A 110 27.34 -29.34 27.43
CA LYS A 110 27.62 -30.79 27.49
C LYS A 110 28.04 -31.39 26.14
N HIS A 111 27.95 -30.62 25.05
CA HIS A 111 28.31 -31.05 23.71
C HIS A 111 29.57 -30.36 23.14
N TYR A 112 30.34 -29.68 23.99
CA TYR A 112 31.71 -29.22 23.71
C TYR A 112 32.70 -29.93 24.63
#